data_AF-A0A376C222-F1
#
_entry.id   AF-A0A376C222-F1
#
_cell.length_a   1.000
_cell.length_b   1.000
_cell.length_c   1.000
_cell.angle_alpha   90.00
_cell.angle_beta   90.00
_cell.angle_gamma   90.00
#
_symmetry.space_group_name_H-M   'P 1'
#
loop_
_entity.id
_entity.type
_entity.pdbx_description
1 polymer ?
#
loop_
_entity_poly.entity_id
_entity_poly.type
_entity_poly.pdbx_seq_one_letter_code
_entity_poly.pdbx_strand_id
1 'polypeptide(L)' 'MSFAAYDVERRTRKGSFYSQVDTIIDWKPISAIIDEHYQKGLSVSGEKPYDGLLLFKMLLIGM' A
#
# COMPACT_ATOMS: atom_id res chain seq x y z
N MET A 1 -15.62 -13.64 22.37
CA MET A 1 -15.73 -12.43 21.54
C MET A 1 -16.64 -12.73 20.35
N SER A 2 -17.48 -11.79 19.92
CA SER A 2 -18.26 -11.96 18.69
C SER A 2 -17.34 -11.93 17.46
N PHE A 3 -17.67 -12.70 16.43
CA PHE A 3 -16.97 -12.68 15.14
C PHE A 3 -16.83 -11.26 14.56
N ALA A 4 -17.86 -10.44 14.71
CA ALA A 4 -17.85 -9.04 14.28
C ALA A 4 -16.81 -8.19 15.03
N ALA A 5 -16.60 -8.44 16.33
CA ALA A 5 -15.65 -7.67 17.13
C ALA A 5 -14.20 -7.97 16.71
N TYR A 6 -13.90 -9.24 16.40
CA TYR A 6 -12.59 -9.65 15.91
C TYR A 6 -12.25 -9.00 14.55
N ASP A 7 -13.21 -8.96 13.62
CA ASP A 7 -13.01 -8.33 12.32
C ASP A 7 -12.81 -6.81 12.41
N VAL A 8 -13.55 -6.13 13.28
CA VAL A 8 -13.36 -4.69 13.54
C VAL A 8 -11.97 -4.44 14.11
N GLU A 9 -11.57 -5.18 15.14
CA GLU A 9 -10.25 -5.02 15.78
C GLU A 9 -9.10 -5.27 14.79
N ARG A 10 -9.24 -6.27 13.90
CA ARG A 10 -8.26 -6.56 12.85
C ARG A 10 -8.15 -5.43 11.84
N ARG A 11 -9.27 -4.87 11.37
CA ARG A 11 -9.29 -3.73 10.42
C ARG A 11 -8.71 -2.47 11.04
N THR A 12 -9.09 -2.16 12.28
CA THR A 12 -8.59 -0.98 13.00
C THR A 12 -7.09 -1.06 13.24
N ARG A 13 -6.54 -2.23 13.58
CA ARG A 13 -5.09 -2.44 13.74
C ARG A 13 -4.30 -2.20 12.45
N LYS A 14 -4.79 -2.72 11.31
CA LYS A 14 -4.16 -2.45 10.00
C LYS A 14 -4.19 -0.96 9.65
N GLY A 15 -5.32 -0.28 9.91
CA GLY A 15 -5.48 1.14 9.66
C GLY A 15 -4.57 2.02 10.53
N SER A 16 -4.46 1.72 11.83
CA SER A 16 -3.62 2.49 12.75
C SER A 16 -2.13 2.31 12.43
N PHE A 17 -1.70 1.09 12.09
CA PHE A 17 -0.33 0.82 11.64
C PHE A 17 0.01 1.62 10.38
N TYR A 18 -0.84 1.54 9.34
CA TYR A 18 -0.62 2.29 8.11
C TYR A 18 -0.51 3.79 8.35
N SER A 19 -1.41 4.35 9.16
CA SER A 19 -1.41 5.79 9.46
C SER A 19 -0.13 6.26 10.17
N GLN A 20 0.41 5.45 11.09
CA GLN A 20 1.67 5.76 11.76
C GLN A 20 2.85 5.73 10.78
N VAL A 21 2.92 4.70 9.95
CA VAL A 21 3.96 4.54 8.93
C VAL A 21 3.91 5.69 7.92
N ASP A 22 2.71 6.03 7.44
CA ASP A 22 2.49 7.10 6.46
C ASP A 22 2.89 8.48 6.98
N THR A 23 2.83 8.69 8.30
CA THR A 23 3.23 9.94 8.95
C THR A 23 4.75 10.03 9.16
N ILE A 24 5.42 8.91 9.42
CA ILE A 24 6.84 8.88 9.79
C ILE A 24 7.75 8.83 8.55
N ILE A 25 7.32 8.16 7.49
CA ILE A 25 8.14 7.91 6.31
C ILE A 25 8.11 9.10 5.34
N ASP A 26 9.28 9.55 4.90
CA ASP A 26 9.38 10.35 3.68
C ASP A 26 9.21 9.44 2.45
N TRP A 27 8.07 9.56 1.78
CA TRP A 27 7.73 8.75 0.62
C TRP A 27 8.45 9.15 -0.67
N LYS A 28 9.03 10.36 -0.74
CA LYS A 28 9.71 10.84 -1.95
C LYS A 28 10.89 9.96 -2.38
N PRO A 29 11.87 9.64 -1.51
CA PRO A 29 13.00 8.79 -1.89
C PRO A 29 12.55 7.37 -2.27
N ILE A 30 11.54 6.83 -1.58
CA ILE A 30 10.98 5.51 -1.88
C ILE A 30 10.32 5.51 -3.26
N SER A 31 9.50 6.53 -3.56
CA SER A 31 8.89 6.70 -4.87
C SER A 31 9.93 6.75 -5.98
N ALA A 32 11.02 7.51 -5.78
CA ALA A 32 12.09 7.62 -6.77
C ALA A 32 12.77 6.26 -7.05
N ILE A 33 13.06 5.47 -6.02
CA ILE A 33 13.63 4.12 -6.18
C ILE A 33 12.64 3.18 -6.88
N ILE A 34 11.35 3.29 -6.54
CA ILE A 34 10.31 2.50 -7.20
C ILE A 34 10.23 2.89 -8.67
N ASP A 35 10.22 4.17 -9.01
CA ASP A 35 10.12 4.64 -10.40
C ASP A 35 11.35 4.23 -11.24
N GLU A 36 12.52 4.09 -10.61
CA GLU A 36 13.74 3.57 -11.26
C GLU A 36 13.59 2.09 -11.67
N HIS A 37 13.03 1.26 -10.79
CA HIS A 37 12.97 -0.19 -10.99
C HIS A 37 11.65 -0.72 -11.54
N TYR A 38 10.55 -0.01 -11.30
CA TYR A 38 9.20 -0.34 -11.72
C TYR A 38 8.80 0.52 -12.91
N GLN A 39 9.24 0.11 -14.09
CA GLN A 39 8.78 0.74 -15.32
C GLN A 39 7.34 0.31 -15.63
N LYS A 40 6.43 1.29 -15.61
CA LYS A 40 5.01 1.14 -15.93
C LYS A 40 4.85 0.66 -17.38
N GLY A 41 4.79 -0.67 -17.57
CA GLY A 41 4.43 -1.26 -18.85
C GLY A 41 2.96 -1.02 -19.18
N LEU A 42 2.64 -0.81 -20.46
CA LEU A 42 1.25 -0.89 -20.90
C LEU A 42 0.73 -2.28 -20.57
N SER A 43 -0.36 -2.37 -19.79
CA SER A 43 -0.98 -3.67 -19.57
C SER A 43 -1.46 -4.21 -20.92
N VAL A 44 -1.47 -5.54 -21.07
CA VAL A 44 -1.94 -6.23 -22.28
C VAL A 44 -3.38 -5.83 -22.65
N SER A 45 -4.15 -5.34 -21.66
CA SER A 45 -5.53 -4.88 -21.78
C SER A 45 -5.70 -3.36 -22.00
N GLY A 46 -4.61 -2.59 -22.08
CA GLY A 46 -4.64 -1.14 -22.27
C GLY A 46 -4.96 -0.32 -21.01
N GLU A 47 -5.19 -0.96 -19.87
CA GLU A 47 -5.33 -0.29 -18.58
C GLU A 47 -3.98 0.28 -18.13
N LYS A 48 -4.00 1.49 -17.56
CA LYS A 48 -2.82 2.08 -16.96
C LYS A 48 -2.41 1.21 -15.76
N PRO A 49 -1.15 0.76 -15.67
CA PRO A 49 -0.68 0.03 -14.51
C PRO A 49 -0.85 0.89 -13.25
N TYR A 50 -1.16 0.23 -12.13
CA TYR A 50 -1.23 0.90 -10.83
C TYR A 50 0.08 1.62 -10.54
N ASP A 51 -0.03 2.71 -9.77
CA ASP A 51 1.15 3.43 -9.32
C ASP A 51 2.02 2.52 -8.43
N GLY A 52 3.34 2.51 -8.66
CA GLY A 52 4.25 1.62 -7.95
C GLY A 52 4.28 1.90 -6.45
N LEU A 53 4.17 3.17 -6.05
CA LEU A 53 4.09 3.55 -4.64
C LEU A 53 2.79 3.04 -4.01
N LEU A 54 1.68 3.07 -4.75
CA LEU A 54 0.40 2.52 -4.29
C LEU A 54 0.50 1.00 -4.07
N LEU A 55 1.07 0.26 -5.01
CA LEU A 55 1.29 -1.18 -4.89
C LEU A 55 2.16 -1.51 -3.67
N PHE A 56 3.24 -0.76 -3.47
CA PHE A 56 4.11 -0.91 -2.30
C PHE A 56 3.34 -0.68 -0.99
N LYS A 57 2.51 0.37 -0.93
CA LYS A 57 1.67 0.67 0.25
C LYS A 57 0.65 -0.43 0.52
N MET A 58 0.05 -1.03 -0.52
CA MET A 58 -0.87 -2.17 -0.38
C MET A 58 -0.16 -3.43 0.16
N LEU A 59 1.08 -3.69 -0.26
CA LEU A 59 1.88 -4.78 0.27
C LEU A 59 2.22 -4.57 1.75
N LEU A 60 2.49 -3.33 2.17
CA LEU A 60 2.88 -2.99 3.54
C LEU A 60 1.79 -3.27 4.57
N ILE A 61 0.51 -3.08 4.21
CA ILE A 61 -0.64 -3.40 5.07
C ILE A 61 -1.04 -4.87 5.06
N GLY A 62 -0.36 -5.67 4.23
CA GLY A 62 -0.73 -7.05 3.90
C GLY A 62 -2.08 -7.07 3.20
N MET A 63 -2.12 -7.40 1.91
CA MET A 63 -3.37 -7.69 1.20
C MET A 63 -4.30 -8.56 2.05
#